data_AF-I1HNH8-F1
#
_entry.id   AF-I1HNH8-F1
#
_cell.length_a   1.000
_cell.length_b   1.000
_cell.length_c   1.000
_cell.angle_alpha   90.00
_cell.angle_beta   90.00
_cell.angle_gamma   90.00
#
_symmetry.space_group_name_H-M   'P 1'
#
loop_
_entity.id
_entity.type
_entity.pdbx_description
1 polymer ?
#
loop_
_entity_poly.entity_id
_entity_poly.type
_entity_poly.pdbx_seq_one_letter_code
_entity_poly.pdbx_strand_id
1 'polypeptide(L)'
;MDGFPALIAAGATAVCCLVCAIWAFRSPSSSSSKKHLSAPPHCCGCRAKITAASANGGEMAVGGETKKAPTTAPPTTGASMMEQLVPEITTHALSYLDCISLCRLSMTNSAMRRAANDDGAWKALYRKDFTAEQDNITPPNGWKAYYAATKAIINVNAEFYNIIREGSLPAMSHFWLNADYVKCIHGTGELFTGYNAVMDSWGLLFNWGQDGGQGTDFQLRDVKARVLADVAWVNMKMHVDVDPGPFHVTNVYEVRNGRWYMVHHHRSLMADLAPHNLFG
;
A
#
# COMPACT_ATOMS: atom_id res chain seq x y z
N MET A 1 9.06 4.39 81.36
CA MET A 1 8.42 5.47 80.56
C MET A 1 9.17 5.54 79.24
N ASP A 2 9.18 4.52 78.37
CA ASP A 2 8.11 3.73 77.73
C ASP A 2 7.15 4.56 76.88
N GLY A 3 7.23 4.33 75.56
CA GLY A 3 6.28 4.73 74.51
C GLY A 3 6.55 6.13 73.95
N PHE A 4 6.66 6.40 72.64
CA PHE A 4 6.30 5.64 71.45
C PHE A 4 6.96 6.38 70.25
N PRO A 5 7.92 5.78 69.53
CA PRO A 5 8.24 6.13 68.15
C PRO A 5 7.45 5.18 67.21
N ALA A 6 7.18 5.62 65.98
CA ALA A 6 6.49 4.89 64.91
C ALA A 6 4.94 4.89 64.93
N LEU A 7 4.35 5.92 64.32
CA LEU A 7 2.93 5.87 63.89
C LEU A 7 2.63 6.62 62.59
N ILE A 8 3.59 6.70 61.66
CA ILE A 8 3.31 7.16 60.28
C ILE A 8 3.75 6.12 59.22
N ALA A 9 4.36 5.00 59.60
CA ALA A 9 4.87 3.98 58.66
C ALA A 9 4.09 2.64 58.66
N ALA A 10 2.84 2.62 59.13
CA ALA A 10 1.94 1.46 59.05
C ALA A 10 0.54 1.84 58.53
N GLY A 11 0.48 2.81 57.62
CA GLY A 11 -0.73 3.25 56.90
C GLY A 11 -0.76 2.83 55.43
N ALA A 12 0.09 1.88 55.03
CA ALA A 12 -0.11 1.10 53.81
C ALA A 12 -0.92 -0.16 54.16
N THR A 13 -1.61 -0.75 53.19
CA THR A 13 -2.22 -2.12 53.24
C THR A 13 -3.58 -2.34 53.93
N ALA A 14 -4.50 -1.37 53.97
CA ALA A 14 -5.92 -1.67 54.31
C ALA A 14 -7.00 -1.01 53.42
N VAL A 15 -6.64 -0.07 52.54
CA VAL A 15 -7.63 0.60 51.66
C VAL A 15 -7.66 0.01 50.23
N CYS A 16 -6.64 -0.78 49.85
CA CYS A 16 -6.54 -1.37 48.51
C CYS A 16 -7.27 -2.71 48.33
N CYS A 17 -7.86 -3.31 49.38
CA CYS A 17 -8.54 -4.61 49.28
C CYS A 17 -10.07 -4.56 49.37
N LEU A 18 -10.69 -3.38 49.51
CA LEU A 18 -12.16 -3.24 49.61
C LEU A 18 -12.84 -2.58 48.42
N VAL A 19 -12.09 -2.09 47.41
CA VAL A 19 -12.68 -1.56 46.16
C VAL A 19 -12.79 -2.65 45.08
N CYS A 20 -12.13 -3.80 45.25
CA CYS A 20 -12.18 -4.94 44.31
C CYS A 20 -13.41 -5.86 44.48
N ALA A 21 -14.33 -5.58 45.40
CA ALA A 21 -15.45 -6.49 45.71
C ALA A 21 -16.86 -5.98 45.33
N ILE A 22 -17.00 -4.81 44.69
CA ILE A 22 -18.33 -4.23 44.34
C ILE A 22 -18.58 -4.16 42.82
N TRP A 23 -17.64 -4.57 41.97
CA TRP A 23 -17.85 -4.61 40.51
C TRP A 23 -17.98 -6.01 39.90
N ALA A 24 -17.98 -7.05 40.73
CA ALA A 24 -18.54 -8.34 40.37
C ALA A 24 -20.04 -8.33 40.71
N PHE A 25 -20.90 -8.64 39.74
CA PHE A 25 -22.37 -8.57 39.76
C PHE A 25 -22.98 -7.20 39.40
N ARG A 26 -22.97 -6.86 38.12
CA ARG A 26 -24.14 -6.28 37.41
C ARG A 26 -23.99 -6.50 35.90
N SER A 27 -24.64 -7.54 35.39
CA SER A 27 -24.96 -7.65 33.96
C SER A 27 -26.25 -6.91 33.66
N PRO A 28 -26.30 -6.11 32.59
CA PRO A 28 -27.52 -5.92 31.82
C PRO A 28 -27.32 -6.45 30.40
N SER A 29 -28.16 -7.42 30.04
CA SER A 29 -28.42 -7.82 28.66
C SER A 29 -29.19 -6.72 27.92
N SER A 30 -28.69 -6.22 26.79
CA SER A 30 -29.56 -5.68 25.73
C SER A 30 -28.89 -5.61 24.36
N SER A 31 -29.53 -6.32 23.43
CA SER A 31 -29.67 -6.11 21.97
C SER A 31 -28.47 -5.62 21.15
N SER A 32 -27.95 -6.55 20.35
CA SER A 32 -27.12 -6.27 19.18
C SER A 32 -27.91 -5.51 18.10
N SER A 33 -27.60 -4.24 17.88
CA SER A 33 -27.97 -3.54 16.65
C SER A 33 -26.81 -3.67 15.65
N LYS A 34 -26.94 -4.60 14.71
CA LYS A 34 -26.04 -4.74 13.55
C LYS A 34 -26.17 -3.47 12.70
N LYS A 35 -25.25 -2.52 12.84
CA LYS A 35 -25.05 -1.48 11.83
C LYS A 35 -24.21 -2.09 10.72
N HIS A 36 -24.81 -2.21 9.55
CA HIS A 36 -24.15 -2.62 8.31
C HIS A 36 -23.12 -1.53 7.94
N LEU A 37 -21.85 -1.73 8.29
CA LEU A 37 -20.76 -1.01 7.65
C LEU A 37 -20.54 -1.67 6.28
N SER A 38 -20.95 -0.98 5.23
CA SER A 38 -20.60 -1.31 3.86
C SER A 38 -19.08 -1.25 3.69
N ALA A 39 -18.47 -2.40 3.38
CA ALA A 39 -17.08 -2.46 2.94
C ALA A 39 -16.90 -1.61 1.66
N PRO A 40 -15.72 -0.98 1.47
CA PRO A 40 -15.42 -0.35 0.19
C PRO A 40 -15.39 -1.42 -0.92
N PRO A 41 -15.74 -1.07 -2.18
CA PRO A 41 -15.84 -2.05 -3.24
C PRO A 41 -14.47 -2.65 -3.51
N HIS A 42 -14.32 -3.93 -3.15
CA HIS A 42 -13.18 -4.76 -3.54
C HIS A 42 -13.01 -4.68 -5.06
N CYS A 43 -11.87 -4.13 -5.51
CA CYS A 43 -11.47 -4.25 -6.90
C CYS A 43 -11.30 -5.74 -7.23
N CYS A 44 -12.12 -6.19 -8.18
CA CYS A 44 -12.20 -7.56 -8.64
C CYS A 44 -10.83 -8.06 -9.16
N GLY A 45 -10.30 -9.11 -8.53
CA GLY A 45 -9.83 -10.29 -9.26
C GLY A 45 -8.50 -10.24 -10.03
N CYS A 46 -7.58 -9.31 -9.81
CA CYS A 46 -6.24 -9.41 -10.39
C CYS A 46 -5.31 -10.31 -9.55
N ARG A 47 -5.64 -11.61 -9.45
CA ARG A 47 -4.63 -12.61 -9.06
C ARG A 47 -3.82 -12.94 -10.31
N ALA A 48 -2.89 -12.07 -10.67
CA ALA A 48 -1.91 -12.36 -11.72
C ALA A 48 -1.02 -13.50 -11.21
N LYS A 49 -1.39 -14.75 -11.54
CA LYS A 49 -0.44 -15.86 -11.49
C LYS A 49 0.58 -15.60 -12.59
N ILE A 50 1.76 -15.14 -12.20
CA ILE A 50 2.94 -15.14 -13.08
C ILE A 50 3.36 -16.60 -13.18
N THR A 51 2.93 -17.29 -14.23
CA THR A 51 3.53 -18.55 -14.67
C THR A 51 4.29 -18.27 -15.94
N ALA A 52 5.62 -18.33 -15.86
CA ALA A 52 6.49 -18.35 -17.03
C ALA A 52 6.18 -19.61 -17.85
N ALA A 53 5.68 -19.45 -19.07
CA ALA A 53 5.56 -20.54 -20.02
C ALA A 53 6.75 -20.48 -20.99
N SER A 54 7.62 -21.49 -20.87
CA SER A 54 8.71 -21.80 -21.78
C SER A 54 8.15 -22.18 -23.15
N ALA A 55 8.63 -21.53 -24.20
CA ALA A 55 8.34 -21.90 -25.58
C ALA A 55 9.26 -23.06 -25.97
N ASN A 56 8.68 -24.19 -26.37
CA ASN A 56 9.37 -25.21 -27.17
C ASN A 56 8.55 -25.48 -28.43
N GLY A 57 9.22 -25.37 -29.57
CA GLY A 57 8.68 -25.61 -30.89
C GLY A 57 8.45 -27.08 -31.20
N GLY A 58 7.60 -27.32 -32.18
CA GLY A 58 7.31 -28.64 -32.73
C GLY A 58 6.37 -28.51 -33.93
N GLU A 59 6.96 -28.51 -35.12
CA GLU A 59 6.33 -28.52 -36.43
C GLU A 59 5.92 -29.96 -36.82
N MET A 60 4.76 -30.13 -37.47
CA MET A 60 4.56 -30.94 -38.69
C MET A 60 3.08 -30.96 -39.13
N ALA A 61 2.89 -31.15 -40.43
CA ALA A 61 1.79 -30.67 -41.26
C ALA A 61 0.80 -31.76 -41.75
N VAL A 62 0.01 -31.37 -42.76
CA VAL A 62 -0.86 -32.12 -43.71
C VAL A 62 -2.33 -32.15 -43.29
N GLY A 63 -3.34 -31.78 -44.08
CA GLY A 63 -3.44 -31.33 -45.48
C GLY A 63 -4.93 -31.43 -45.88
N GLY A 64 -5.45 -30.50 -46.68
CA GLY A 64 -6.83 -30.56 -47.17
C GLY A 64 -7.28 -29.28 -47.88
N GLU A 65 -7.18 -29.26 -49.21
CA GLU A 65 -7.64 -28.18 -50.08
C GLU A 65 -9.18 -28.18 -50.23
N THR A 66 -9.80 -27.00 -50.26
CA THR A 66 -11.00 -26.73 -51.07
C THR A 66 -11.20 -25.23 -51.35
N LYS A 67 -11.03 -24.88 -52.63
CA LYS A 67 -11.60 -23.79 -53.46
C LYS A 67 -12.27 -22.55 -52.82
N LYS A 68 -11.53 -21.43 -52.91
CA LYS A 68 -11.83 -20.07 -53.45
C LYS A 68 -13.18 -19.37 -53.20
N ALA A 69 -13.12 -18.22 -52.53
CA ALA A 69 -13.87 -17.00 -52.87
C ALA A 69 -12.97 -15.76 -52.60
N PRO A 70 -12.90 -14.74 -53.48
CA PRO A 70 -12.07 -13.56 -53.24
C PRO A 70 -12.88 -12.51 -52.46
N THR A 71 -12.71 -12.48 -51.15
CA THR A 71 -12.99 -11.29 -50.33
C THR A 71 -11.66 -10.63 -50.02
N THR A 72 -11.32 -9.60 -50.79
CA THR A 72 -10.28 -8.63 -50.43
C THR A 72 -10.74 -7.89 -49.18
N ALA A 73 -10.52 -8.49 -48.01
CA ALA A 73 -10.39 -7.73 -46.78
C ALA A 73 -9.12 -6.88 -46.92
N PRO A 74 -9.16 -5.56 -46.63
CA PRO A 74 -7.93 -4.78 -46.52
C PRO A 74 -7.03 -5.46 -45.49
N PRO A 75 -5.69 -5.36 -45.64
CA PRO A 75 -4.78 -5.94 -44.68
C PRO A 75 -5.18 -5.35 -43.33
N THR A 76 -5.64 -6.21 -42.42
CA THR A 76 -5.83 -5.83 -41.03
C THR A 76 -4.42 -5.71 -40.48
N THR A 77 -3.80 -4.58 -40.78
CA THR A 77 -2.63 -4.07 -40.10
C THR A 77 -2.94 -4.27 -38.62
N GLY A 78 -2.10 -5.04 -37.94
CA GLY A 78 -2.28 -5.40 -36.52
C GLY A 78 -2.21 -4.21 -35.56
N ALA A 79 -2.38 -2.99 -36.08
CA ALA A 79 -2.44 -1.76 -35.33
C ALA A 79 -3.68 -1.74 -34.44
N SER A 80 -3.48 -1.40 -33.17
CA SER A 80 -4.53 -1.16 -32.20
C SER A 80 -5.45 -0.03 -32.70
N MET A 81 -6.76 -0.07 -32.39
CA MET A 81 -7.64 1.07 -32.69
C MET A 81 -7.12 2.37 -32.07
N MET A 82 -6.36 2.27 -30.98
CA MET A 82 -5.75 3.43 -30.32
C MET A 82 -4.64 4.07 -31.15
N GLU A 83 -3.90 3.27 -31.93
CA GLU A 83 -2.83 3.72 -32.81
C GLU A 83 -3.37 4.35 -34.10
N GLN A 84 -4.65 4.12 -34.42
CA GLN A 84 -5.32 4.66 -35.60
C GLN A 84 -6.00 6.02 -35.34
N LEU A 85 -6.10 6.45 -34.08
CA LEU A 85 -6.68 7.74 -33.71
C LEU A 85 -5.65 8.87 -33.87
N VAL A 86 -6.14 10.04 -34.28
CA VAL A 86 -5.34 11.27 -34.37
C VAL A 86 -4.84 11.67 -32.97
N PRO A 87 -3.56 12.07 -32.78
CA PRO A 87 -2.95 12.27 -31.46
C PRO A 87 -3.75 13.13 -30.47
N GLU A 88 -4.42 14.19 -30.95
CA GLU A 88 -5.24 15.07 -30.13
C GLU A 88 -6.50 14.37 -29.61
N ILE A 89 -7.15 13.58 -30.47
CA ILE A 89 -8.32 12.77 -30.11
C ILE A 89 -7.92 11.66 -29.15
N THR A 90 -6.76 11.03 -29.38
CA THR A 90 -6.17 10.01 -28.52
C THR A 90 -5.91 10.58 -27.12
N THR A 91 -5.27 11.75 -27.05
CA THR A 91 -4.96 12.42 -25.77
C THR A 91 -6.24 12.80 -25.02
N HIS A 92 -7.22 13.36 -25.72
CA HIS A 92 -8.50 13.73 -25.11
C HIS A 92 -9.26 12.50 -24.60
N ALA A 93 -9.34 11.42 -25.39
CA ALA A 93 -9.98 10.18 -24.98
C ALA A 93 -9.29 9.53 -23.76
N LEU A 94 -7.96 9.51 -23.73
CA LEU A 94 -7.18 8.98 -22.61
C LEU A 94 -7.38 9.76 -21.31
N SER A 95 -7.67 11.06 -21.37
CA SER A 95 -7.90 11.87 -20.18
C SER A 95 -9.10 11.38 -19.34
N TYR A 96 -10.14 10.88 -20.00
CA TYR A 96 -11.36 10.34 -19.36
C TYR A 96 -11.26 8.89 -18.92
N LEU A 97 -10.28 8.13 -19.43
CA LEU A 97 -10.17 6.70 -19.11
C LEU A 97 -9.55 6.50 -17.73
N ASP A 98 -10.21 5.74 -16.87
CA ASP A 98 -9.63 5.19 -15.65
C ASP A 98 -9.39 3.67 -15.78
N CYS A 99 -8.72 3.08 -14.80
CA CYS A 99 -8.46 1.64 -14.80
C CYS A 99 -9.75 0.80 -14.84
N ILE A 100 -10.85 1.29 -14.27
CA ILE A 100 -12.15 0.60 -14.25
C ILE A 100 -12.73 0.58 -15.67
N SER A 101 -12.62 1.70 -16.38
CA SER A 101 -13.08 1.88 -17.75
C SER A 101 -12.30 0.97 -18.68
N LEU A 102 -10.96 0.90 -18.57
CA LEU A 102 -10.14 -0.04 -19.33
C LEU A 102 -10.51 -1.51 -19.02
N CYS A 103 -10.72 -1.85 -17.75
CA CYS A 103 -11.18 -3.20 -17.38
C CYS A 103 -12.55 -3.52 -18.00
N ARG A 104 -13.52 -2.60 -17.95
CA ARG A 104 -14.84 -2.77 -18.56
C ARG A 104 -14.77 -2.92 -20.08
N LEU A 105 -14.02 -2.06 -20.76
CA LEU A 105 -13.77 -2.14 -22.20
C LEU A 105 -13.17 -3.50 -22.58
N SER A 106 -12.26 -4.03 -21.77
CA SER A 106 -11.62 -5.32 -22.06
C SER A 106 -12.58 -6.51 -22.10
N MET A 107 -13.74 -6.36 -21.46
CA MET A 107 -14.78 -7.39 -21.35
C MET A 107 -15.85 -7.26 -22.45
N THR A 108 -15.84 -6.21 -23.28
CA THR A 108 -16.91 -5.96 -24.25
C THR A 108 -16.87 -6.90 -25.47
N ASN A 109 -15.76 -6.91 -26.21
CA ASN A 109 -15.54 -7.78 -27.37
C ASN A 109 -14.03 -7.90 -27.67
N SER A 110 -13.64 -8.69 -28.67
CA SER A 110 -12.22 -8.94 -28.99
C SER A 110 -11.47 -7.68 -29.44
N ALA A 111 -12.10 -6.77 -30.18
CA ALA A 111 -11.49 -5.51 -30.60
C ALA A 111 -11.27 -4.56 -29.41
N MET A 112 -12.27 -4.40 -28.55
CA MET A 112 -12.17 -3.59 -27.33
C MET A 112 -11.19 -4.20 -26.33
N ARG A 113 -11.09 -5.53 -26.28
CA ARG A 113 -10.05 -6.22 -25.50
C ARG A 113 -8.65 -5.89 -25.97
N ARG A 114 -8.40 -5.82 -27.29
CA ARG A 114 -7.09 -5.39 -27.80
C ARG A 114 -6.81 -3.94 -27.43
N ALA A 115 -7.76 -3.03 -27.67
CA ALA A 115 -7.60 -1.61 -27.32
C ALA A 115 -7.40 -1.38 -25.82
N ALA A 116 -8.11 -2.10 -24.95
CA ALA A 116 -7.96 -1.99 -23.51
C ALA A 116 -6.66 -2.60 -22.95
N ASN A 117 -5.97 -3.43 -23.74
CA ASN A 117 -4.66 -3.98 -23.39
C ASN A 117 -3.52 -3.28 -24.13
N ASP A 118 -3.81 -2.18 -24.82
CA ASP A 118 -2.83 -1.33 -25.47
C ASP A 118 -1.85 -0.73 -24.45
N ASP A 119 -0.56 -0.95 -24.65
CA ASP A 119 0.48 -0.55 -23.71
C ASP A 119 0.58 0.98 -23.58
N GLY A 120 0.33 1.72 -24.69
CA GLY A 120 0.28 3.17 -24.71
C GLY A 120 -0.85 3.73 -23.84
N ALA A 121 -2.03 3.08 -23.85
CA ALA A 121 -3.14 3.46 -22.98
C ALA A 121 -2.78 3.33 -21.49
N TRP A 122 -2.11 2.24 -21.10
CA TRP A 122 -1.67 2.05 -19.71
C TRP A 122 -0.52 3.00 -19.32
N LYS A 123 0.38 3.33 -20.24
CA LYS A 123 1.42 4.35 -20.02
C LYS A 123 0.82 5.72 -19.76
N ALA A 124 -0.16 6.12 -20.56
CA ALA A 124 -0.86 7.38 -20.40
C ALA A 124 -1.63 7.44 -19.08
N LEU A 125 -2.34 6.35 -18.74
CA LEU A 125 -3.03 6.24 -17.45
C LEU A 125 -2.06 6.30 -16.27
N TYR A 126 -0.90 5.65 -16.37
CA TYR A 126 0.15 5.73 -15.34
C TYR A 126 0.61 7.17 -15.10
N ARG A 127 0.88 7.93 -16.17
CA ARG A 127 1.28 9.34 -16.07
C ARG A 127 0.20 10.25 -15.51
N LYS A 128 -1.06 9.87 -15.70
CA LYS A 128 -2.21 10.60 -15.17
C LYS A 128 -2.36 10.37 -13.67
N ASP A 129 -2.23 9.12 -13.23
CA ASP A 129 -2.52 8.72 -11.84
C ASP A 129 -1.29 8.82 -10.92
N PHE A 130 -0.08 8.80 -11.48
CA PHE A 130 1.18 8.80 -10.73
C PHE A 130 2.16 9.86 -11.26
N THR A 131 3.20 10.18 -10.47
CA THR A 131 4.13 11.29 -10.74
C THR A 131 5.08 11.03 -11.92
N ALA A 132 5.58 12.11 -12.51
CA ALA A 132 6.42 12.10 -13.72
C ALA A 132 7.90 11.69 -13.49
N GLU A 133 8.30 11.22 -12.30
CA GLU A 133 9.71 10.92 -12.01
C GLU A 133 10.29 9.70 -12.79
N GLN A 134 9.53 9.17 -13.76
CA GLN A 134 9.77 7.89 -14.41
C GLN A 134 9.45 7.88 -15.91
N ASP A 135 9.63 9.00 -16.62
CA ASP A 135 9.30 9.04 -18.06
C ASP A 135 10.16 8.12 -18.96
N ASN A 136 11.33 7.72 -18.47
CA ASN A 136 12.31 6.94 -19.22
C ASN A 136 12.29 5.44 -18.90
N ILE A 137 11.35 4.95 -18.09
CA ILE A 137 11.28 3.52 -17.78
C ILE A 137 10.62 2.74 -18.92
N THR A 138 11.07 1.50 -19.10
CA THR A 138 10.40 0.51 -19.96
C THR A 138 10.12 -0.72 -19.11
N PRO A 139 8.90 -0.88 -18.58
CA PRO A 139 8.59 -2.00 -17.70
C PRO A 139 8.71 -3.34 -18.44
N PRO A 140 9.42 -4.34 -17.90
CA PRO A 140 9.68 -5.60 -18.60
C PRO A 140 8.41 -6.41 -18.91
N ASN A 141 7.35 -6.20 -18.13
CA ASN A 141 6.05 -6.87 -18.28
C ASN A 141 4.94 -5.94 -18.81
N GLY A 142 5.33 -4.80 -19.43
CA GLY A 142 4.41 -3.79 -19.95
C GLY A 142 3.83 -2.85 -18.89
N TRP A 143 3.27 -1.73 -19.35
CA TRP A 143 2.72 -0.67 -18.51
C TRP A 143 1.49 -1.10 -17.73
N LYS A 144 0.69 -2.05 -18.25
CA LYS A 144 -0.44 -2.59 -17.51
C LYS A 144 -0.02 -3.27 -16.21
N ALA A 145 0.99 -4.13 -16.28
CA ALA A 145 1.51 -4.83 -15.10
C ALA A 145 2.17 -3.85 -14.13
N TYR A 146 2.93 -2.89 -14.67
CA TYR A 146 3.59 -1.85 -13.87
C TYR A 146 2.59 -0.94 -13.13
N TYR A 147 1.53 -0.50 -13.82
CA TYR A 147 0.43 0.26 -13.24
C TYR A 147 -0.24 -0.55 -12.12
N ALA A 148 -0.56 -1.82 -12.35
CA ALA A 148 -1.20 -2.67 -11.36
C ALA A 148 -0.31 -2.85 -10.10
N ALA A 149 0.99 -3.07 -10.27
CA ALA A 149 1.93 -3.19 -9.17
C ALA A 149 2.08 -1.87 -8.40
N THR A 150 2.15 -0.74 -9.10
CA THR A 150 2.24 0.59 -8.48
C THR A 150 0.97 0.93 -7.71
N LYS A 151 -0.20 0.65 -8.27
CA LYS A 151 -1.47 0.82 -7.56
C LYS A 151 -1.57 -0.09 -6.33
N ALA A 152 -1.10 -1.33 -6.43
CA ALA A 152 -1.06 -2.24 -5.29
C ALA A 152 -0.16 -1.72 -4.18
N ILE A 153 1.03 -1.20 -4.49
CA ILE A 153 1.94 -0.69 -3.45
C ILE A 153 1.43 0.58 -2.77
N ILE A 154 0.76 1.46 -3.50
CA ILE A 154 0.12 2.65 -2.93
C ILE A 154 -0.98 2.23 -1.94
N ASN A 155 -1.79 1.22 -2.29
CA ASN A 155 -2.83 0.69 -1.40
C ASN A 155 -2.24 0.00 -0.16
N VAL A 156 -1.20 -0.82 -0.33
CA VAL A 156 -0.48 -1.47 0.79
C VAL A 156 0.13 -0.42 1.71
N ASN A 157 0.69 0.66 1.16
CA ASN A 157 1.21 1.75 1.96
C ASN A 157 0.09 2.47 2.73
N ALA A 158 -1.08 2.69 2.15
CA ALA A 158 -2.22 3.24 2.87
C ALA A 158 -2.69 2.31 4.02
N GLU A 159 -2.68 0.99 3.80
CA GLU A 159 -3.01 0.00 4.83
C GLU A 159 -2.06 0.07 6.03
N PHE A 160 -0.75 0.20 5.81
CA PHE A 160 0.22 0.42 6.89
C PHE A 160 -0.18 1.55 7.84
N TYR A 161 -0.56 2.69 7.27
CA TYR A 161 -0.96 3.85 8.04
C TYR A 161 -2.35 3.70 8.69
N ASN A 162 -3.26 2.94 8.09
CA ASN A 162 -4.51 2.59 8.75
C ASN A 162 -4.25 1.71 9.98
N ILE A 163 -3.33 0.74 9.89
CA ILE A 163 -2.93 -0.10 11.02
C ILE A 163 -2.35 0.76 12.16
N ILE A 164 -1.53 1.77 11.83
CA ILE A 164 -1.02 2.73 12.83
C ILE A 164 -2.17 3.49 13.49
N ARG A 165 -3.12 4.02 12.71
CA ARG A 165 -4.28 4.76 13.23
C ARG A 165 -5.19 3.88 14.12
N GLU A 166 -5.28 2.60 13.81
CA GLU A 166 -6.02 1.60 14.61
C GLU A 166 -5.26 1.11 15.84
N GLY A 167 -3.93 1.31 15.91
CA GLY A 167 -3.10 0.82 17.01
C GLY A 167 -3.04 -0.71 17.10
N SER A 168 -3.25 -1.43 15.99
CA SER A 168 -3.37 -2.89 15.98
C SER A 168 -2.02 -3.58 15.84
N LEU A 169 -1.42 -3.96 16.98
CA LEU A 169 -0.18 -4.74 16.98
C LEU A 169 -0.30 -6.08 16.22
N PRO A 170 -1.40 -6.85 16.32
CA PRO A 170 -1.57 -8.06 15.52
C PRO A 170 -1.55 -7.78 14.01
N ALA A 171 -2.24 -6.74 13.54
CA ALA A 171 -2.22 -6.38 12.12
C ALA A 171 -0.82 -5.91 11.68
N MET A 172 -0.14 -5.12 12.50
CA MET A 172 1.25 -4.69 12.25
C MET A 172 2.19 -5.89 12.12
N SER A 173 2.03 -6.90 12.99
CA SER A 173 2.82 -8.14 12.94
C SER A 173 2.63 -8.91 11.63
N HIS A 174 1.41 -8.95 11.10
CA HIS A 174 1.13 -9.59 9.82
C HIS A 174 1.56 -8.77 8.61
N PHE A 175 1.84 -7.47 8.79
CA PHE A 175 2.20 -6.54 7.73
C PHE A 175 3.70 -6.55 7.44
N TRP A 176 4.52 -6.67 8.49
CA TRP A 176 5.97 -6.80 8.36
C TRP A 176 6.39 -8.21 7.93
N LEU A 177 7.47 -8.28 7.18
CA LEU A 177 8.10 -9.56 6.87
C LEU A 177 8.76 -10.12 8.13
N ASN A 178 8.45 -11.38 8.48
CA ASN A 178 9.15 -12.08 9.54
C ASN A 178 10.53 -12.56 9.06
N ALA A 179 11.52 -11.65 9.15
CA ALA A 179 12.91 -11.90 8.79
C ALA A 179 13.88 -11.15 9.71
N ASP A 180 15.13 -11.59 9.76
CA ASP A 180 16.21 -10.98 10.56
C ASP A 180 16.74 -9.65 9.98
N TYR A 181 16.57 -9.45 8.67
CA TYR A 181 17.10 -8.29 7.97
C TYR A 181 16.16 -7.08 7.94
N VAL A 182 14.92 -7.18 8.42
CA VAL A 182 14.02 -6.03 8.47
C VAL A 182 14.58 -4.93 9.38
N LYS A 183 14.26 -3.67 9.07
CA LYS A 183 14.76 -2.48 9.77
C LYS A 183 13.67 -1.45 10.00
N CYS A 184 13.62 -0.87 11.19
CA CYS A 184 12.76 0.27 11.49
C CYS A 184 13.61 1.39 12.09
N ILE A 185 13.47 2.61 11.58
CA ILE A 185 14.11 3.82 12.12
C ILE A 185 13.00 4.80 12.46
N HIS A 186 12.82 5.06 13.76
CA HIS A 186 11.84 6.03 14.26
C HIS A 186 12.38 7.46 14.15
N GLY A 187 11.49 8.46 14.29
CA GLY A 187 11.80 9.87 14.00
C GLY A 187 12.88 10.46 14.91
N THR A 188 13.07 9.85 16.07
CA THR A 188 14.08 10.14 17.09
C THR A 188 15.46 9.53 16.79
N GLY A 189 15.56 8.70 15.75
CA GLY A 189 16.83 8.16 15.22
C GLY A 189 17.19 6.75 15.69
N GLU A 190 16.41 6.12 16.57
CA GLU A 190 16.66 4.75 17.02
C GLU A 190 16.48 3.75 15.89
N LEU A 191 17.43 2.82 15.79
CA LEU A 191 17.44 1.74 14.81
C LEU A 191 17.04 0.42 15.47
N PHE A 192 16.00 -0.21 14.94
CA PHE A 192 15.56 -1.56 15.31
C PHE A 192 15.87 -2.52 14.17
N THR A 193 16.51 -3.65 14.50
CA THR A 193 16.97 -4.66 13.54
C THR A 193 16.38 -6.03 13.86
N GLY A 194 15.76 -6.64 12.84
CA GLY A 194 15.11 -7.94 12.94
C GLY A 194 13.67 -7.83 13.43
N TYR A 195 12.85 -8.80 13.02
CA TYR A 195 11.41 -8.77 13.22
C TYR A 195 10.98 -8.51 14.67
N ASN A 196 11.56 -9.23 15.64
CA ASN A 196 11.19 -9.09 17.05
C ASN A 196 11.44 -7.67 17.58
N ALA A 197 12.64 -7.11 17.36
CA ALA A 197 12.96 -5.77 17.80
C ALA A 197 12.07 -4.70 17.14
N VAL A 198 11.70 -4.89 15.87
CA VAL A 198 10.75 -4.01 15.18
C VAL A 198 9.37 -4.12 15.82
N MET A 199 8.87 -5.33 16.08
CA MET A 199 7.55 -5.53 16.71
C MET A 199 7.50 -4.98 18.13
N ASP A 200 8.56 -5.16 18.93
CA ASP A 200 8.66 -4.59 20.28
C ASP A 200 8.56 -3.05 20.23
N SER A 201 9.22 -2.41 19.25
CA SER A 201 9.15 -0.95 19.06
C SER A 201 7.73 -0.47 18.75
N TRP A 202 6.98 -1.21 17.92
CA TRP A 202 5.57 -0.89 17.61
C TRP A 202 4.66 -1.15 18.81
N GLY A 203 4.94 -2.19 19.59
CA GLY A 203 4.22 -2.48 20.82
C GLY A 203 4.33 -1.34 21.82
N LEU A 204 5.53 -0.78 22.01
CA LEU A 204 5.74 0.41 22.85
C LEU A 204 4.93 1.61 22.35
N LEU A 205 4.97 1.88 21.03
CA LEU A 205 4.23 2.98 20.43
C LEU A 205 2.71 2.84 20.63
N PHE A 206 2.15 1.65 20.40
CA PHE A 206 0.71 1.42 20.50
C PHE A 206 0.22 1.37 21.94
N ASN A 207 1.03 0.87 22.89
CA ASN A 207 0.69 0.88 24.31
C ASN A 207 0.68 2.31 24.87
N TRP A 208 1.59 3.18 24.43
CA TRP A 208 1.58 4.60 24.84
C TRP A 208 0.29 5.32 24.41
N GLY A 209 -0.31 4.91 23.30
CA GLY A 209 -1.59 5.43 22.82
C GLY A 209 -2.81 5.05 23.66
N GLN A 210 -2.75 3.93 24.42
CA GLN A 210 -3.92 3.43 25.16
C GLN A 210 -4.22 4.18 26.46
N ASP A 211 -3.25 4.89 27.04
CA ASP A 211 -3.41 5.68 28.27
C ASP A 211 -3.87 7.14 28.01
N GLY A 212 -4.56 7.38 26.88
CA GLY A 212 -5.07 8.70 26.49
C GLY A 212 -4.24 9.41 25.42
N GLY A 213 -3.30 8.71 24.78
CA GLY A 213 -2.62 9.18 23.58
C GLY A 213 -3.55 9.12 22.38
N GLN A 214 -4.18 10.25 22.08
CA GLN A 214 -5.00 10.51 20.89
C GLN A 214 -4.41 9.80 19.67
N GLY A 215 -5.19 8.93 19.02
CA GLY A 215 -4.78 8.22 17.82
C GLY A 215 -4.08 9.20 16.88
N THR A 216 -2.82 8.92 16.54
CA THR A 216 -1.95 9.90 15.90
C THR A 216 -2.60 10.32 14.59
N ASP A 217 -3.16 11.54 14.55
CA ASP A 217 -3.67 12.07 13.31
C ASP A 217 -2.49 12.57 12.50
N PHE A 218 -2.41 12.06 11.28
CA PHE A 218 -1.37 12.44 10.36
C PHE A 218 -1.90 12.49 8.93
N GLN A 219 -1.37 13.46 8.19
CA GLN A 219 -1.63 13.66 6.78
C GLN A 219 -0.43 13.22 5.95
N LEU A 220 -0.66 12.31 5.02
CA LEU A 220 0.33 11.89 4.04
C LEU A 220 0.24 12.79 2.82
N ARG A 221 1.38 13.34 2.39
CA ARG A 221 1.50 14.19 1.20
C ARG A 221 2.64 13.69 0.32
N ASP A 222 2.61 14.07 -0.95
CA ASP A 222 3.66 13.76 -1.92
C ASP A 222 4.02 12.25 -1.97
N VAL A 223 3.02 11.38 -1.88
CA VAL A 223 3.21 9.92 -1.90
C VAL A 223 3.68 9.48 -3.29
N LYS A 224 4.90 8.95 -3.36
CA LYS A 224 5.56 8.55 -4.60
C LYS A 224 6.09 7.13 -4.48
N ALA A 225 5.62 6.25 -5.36
CA ALA A 225 6.01 4.85 -5.38
C ALA A 225 6.98 4.54 -6.52
N ARG A 226 7.89 3.61 -6.28
CA ARG A 226 8.71 2.94 -7.29
C ARG A 226 8.59 1.45 -7.09
N VAL A 227 8.43 0.72 -8.19
CA VAL A 227 8.41 -0.74 -8.20
C VAL A 227 9.54 -1.22 -9.09
N LEU A 228 10.37 -2.14 -8.58
CA LEU A 228 11.44 -2.75 -9.33
C LEU A 228 11.46 -4.25 -9.00
N ALA A 229 11.03 -5.06 -9.97
CA ALA A 229 10.90 -6.51 -9.82
C ALA A 229 10.07 -6.89 -8.58
N ASP A 230 10.71 -7.48 -7.58
CA ASP A 230 10.12 -7.98 -6.34
C ASP A 230 10.24 -7.00 -5.16
N VAL A 231 10.79 -5.82 -5.39
CA VAL A 231 10.96 -4.76 -4.39
C VAL A 231 10.19 -3.52 -4.81
N ALA A 232 9.66 -2.79 -3.83
CA ALA A 232 9.09 -1.47 -4.07
C ALA A 232 9.43 -0.53 -2.91
N TRP A 233 9.53 0.76 -3.19
CA TRP A 233 9.68 1.77 -2.16
C TRP A 233 8.74 2.95 -2.38
N VAL A 234 8.28 3.51 -1.26
CA VAL A 234 7.38 4.66 -1.24
C VAL A 234 8.04 5.77 -0.43
N ASN A 235 8.22 6.92 -1.06
CA ASN A 235 8.64 8.14 -0.40
C ASN A 235 7.42 9.04 -0.20
N MET A 236 7.33 9.70 0.95
CA MET A 236 6.26 10.64 1.24
C MET A 236 6.67 11.66 2.31
N LYS A 237 5.81 12.66 2.49
CA LYS A 237 5.85 13.57 3.64
C LYS A 237 4.71 13.23 4.59
N MET A 238 5.02 13.07 5.86
CA MET A 238 4.04 12.82 6.92
C MET A 238 3.95 14.05 7.81
N HIS A 239 2.78 14.66 7.90
CA HIS A 239 2.52 15.77 8.81
C HIS A 239 1.74 15.21 9.99
N VAL A 240 2.26 15.36 11.20
CA VAL A 240 1.59 14.93 12.44
C VAL A 240 1.13 16.18 13.16
N ASP A 241 -0.13 16.24 13.59
CA ASP A 241 -0.72 17.46 14.15
C ASP A 241 -0.03 17.95 15.45
N VAL A 242 0.62 17.04 16.17
CA VAL A 242 1.23 17.29 17.49
C VAL A 242 2.75 17.50 17.40
N ASP A 243 3.37 17.22 16.26
CA ASP A 243 4.84 17.30 16.11
C ASP A 243 5.29 18.68 15.58
N PRO A 244 6.53 19.11 15.91
CA PRO A 244 7.07 20.43 15.56
C PRO A 244 7.35 20.63 14.05
N GLY A 245 7.17 19.59 13.22
CA GLY A 245 7.41 19.68 11.78
C GLY A 245 7.08 18.38 11.04
N PRO A 246 7.00 18.42 9.68
CA PRO A 246 6.75 17.23 8.89
C PRO A 246 7.94 16.26 8.92
N PHE A 247 7.68 14.99 8.63
CA PHE A 247 8.69 13.95 8.46
C PHE A 247 8.84 13.58 6.99
N HIS A 248 10.07 13.31 6.58
CA HIS A 248 10.32 12.48 5.40
C HIS A 248 10.20 11.02 5.80
N VAL A 249 9.48 10.24 4.99
CA VAL A 249 9.32 8.80 5.22
C VAL A 249 9.66 8.03 3.96
N THR A 250 10.46 6.98 4.13
CA THR A 250 10.74 5.95 3.13
C THR A 250 10.30 4.60 3.67
N ASN A 251 9.32 4.00 2.98
CA ASN A 251 8.87 2.62 3.24
C ASN A 251 9.36 1.72 2.11
N VAL A 252 9.95 0.57 2.45
CA VAL A 252 10.39 -0.43 1.47
C VAL A 252 9.64 -1.73 1.71
N TYR A 253 9.24 -2.35 0.61
CA TYR A 253 8.42 -3.54 0.60
C TYR A 253 9.02 -4.61 -0.32
N GLU A 254 8.79 -5.86 0.03
CA GLU A 254 9.13 -7.02 -0.78
C GLU A 254 7.89 -7.86 -1.04
N VAL A 255 7.77 -8.42 -2.24
CA VAL A 255 6.71 -9.40 -2.54
C VAL A 255 7.19 -10.82 -2.25
N ARG A 256 6.43 -11.53 -1.42
CA ARG A 256 6.63 -12.96 -1.12
C ARG A 256 5.32 -13.70 -1.39
N ASN A 257 5.36 -14.70 -2.26
CA ASN A 257 4.19 -15.52 -2.63
C ASN A 257 2.97 -14.70 -3.07
N GLY A 258 3.21 -13.59 -3.78
CA GLY A 258 2.17 -12.69 -4.30
C GLY A 258 1.58 -11.72 -3.28
N ARG A 259 2.15 -11.61 -2.07
CA ARG A 259 1.79 -10.61 -1.06
C ARG A 259 2.97 -9.69 -0.76
N TRP A 260 2.72 -8.39 -0.70
CA TRP A 260 3.71 -7.39 -0.28
C TRP A 260 3.83 -7.38 1.24
N TYR A 261 5.06 -7.28 1.72
CA TYR A 261 5.40 -7.15 3.14
C TYR A 261 6.33 -5.96 3.32
N MET A 262 6.21 -5.26 4.43
CA MET A 262 7.17 -4.22 4.80
C MET A 262 8.48 -4.86 5.27
N VAL A 263 9.60 -4.36 4.75
CA VAL A 263 10.95 -4.77 5.16
C VAL A 263 11.77 -3.62 5.71
N HIS A 264 11.40 -2.38 5.39
CA HIS A 264 12.04 -1.18 5.92
C HIS A 264 11.02 -0.06 6.14
N HIS A 265 11.12 0.59 7.28
CA HIS A 265 10.46 1.87 7.57
C HIS A 265 11.51 2.82 8.11
N HIS A 266 11.63 4.00 7.51
CA HIS A 266 12.46 5.07 8.05
C HIS A 266 11.70 6.37 7.97
N ARG A 267 11.58 7.02 9.13
CA ARG A 267 11.07 8.39 9.27
C ARG A 267 12.16 9.29 9.85
N SER A 268 12.35 10.47 9.27
CA SER A 268 13.27 11.49 9.77
C SER A 268 12.58 12.85 9.78
N LEU A 269 12.80 13.64 10.82
CA LEU A 269 12.26 15.00 10.89
C LEU A 269 12.79 15.82 9.70
N MET A 270 11.91 16.56 9.03
CA MET A 270 12.34 17.52 8.03
C MET A 270 12.98 18.70 8.76
N ALA A 271 14.24 19.00 8.42
CA ALA A 271 14.88 20.20 8.93
C ALA A 271 14.04 21.42 8.49
N ASP A 272 13.82 22.34 9.42
CA ASP A 272 13.21 23.62 9.09
C ASP A 272 14.12 24.32 8.07
N LEU A 273 13.53 24.93 7.05
CA LEU A 273 14.26 25.82 6.14
C LEU A 273 14.63 27.08 6.92
N ALA A 274 15.63 27.00 7.81
CA ALA A 274 16.44 28.15 8.10
C ALA A 274 16.88 28.71 6.74
N PRO A 275 16.78 30.03 6.49
CA PRO A 275 17.10 30.59 5.19
C PRO A 275 18.48 30.06 4.80
N HIS A 276 18.52 29.23 3.76
CA HIS A 276 19.76 28.70 3.25
C HIS A 276 20.67 29.90 3.04
N ASN A 277 21.75 29.98 3.83
CA ASN A 277 22.88 30.78 3.42
C ASN A 277 23.25 30.24 2.04
N LEU A 278 23.07 31.08 1.02
CA LEU A 278 23.26 30.78 -0.40
C LEU A 278 24.70 30.35 -0.76
N PHE A 279 25.58 30.18 0.22
CA PHE A 279 26.94 29.70 0.06
C PHE A 279 27.35 28.91 1.32
N GLY A 280 27.64 27.62 1.11
CA GLY A 280 28.29 26.73 2.05
C GLY A 280 28.82 25.55 1.27
#